data_AF-A0A1F9EW82-F1
#
_entry.id   AF-A0A1F9EW82-F1
#
_cell.length_a   1.000
_cell.length_b   1.000
_cell.length_c   1.000
_cell.angle_alpha   90.00
_cell.angle_beta   90.00
_cell.angle_gamma   90.00
#
_symmetry.space_group_name_H-M   'P 1'
#
loop_
_entity.id
_entity.type
_entity.pdbx_description
1 polymer ?
#
loop_
_entity_poly.entity_id
_entity_poly.type
_entity_poly.pdbx_seq_one_letter_code
_entity_poly.pdbx_strand_id
1 'polypeptide(L)'
;MTREAQMRSSLPLLLLALAAPASATNRFPDAIRDTLTLAAPPACLLCHTSSGGGTGTATKPFAVSMRAAGLVPFNEPSLEAALAQLDADGTDSDGDGVGDIDELTAGTDPNAPPGAGEGEGEGQGQGEGVGEPVQYGFGCTSAPGMPLVVLALLALTRRARRRC
;
A
#
# COMPACT_ATOMS: atom_id res chain seq x y z
N MET A 1 -40.54 52.27 34.09
CA MET A 1 -39.70 51.96 32.92
C MET A 1 -38.33 51.52 33.41
N THR A 2 -38.13 50.22 33.59
CA THR A 2 -36.81 49.62 33.87
C THR A 2 -36.72 48.35 33.03
N ARG A 3 -35.81 48.35 32.05
CA ARG A 3 -35.52 47.23 31.15
C ARG A 3 -34.31 46.51 31.74
N GLU A 4 -34.51 45.37 32.39
CA GLU A 4 -33.40 44.46 32.72
C GLU A 4 -33.27 43.44 31.59
N ALA A 5 -32.16 43.55 30.87
CA ALA A 5 -31.89 42.85 29.63
C ALA A 5 -31.53 41.39 29.87
N GLN A 6 -32.20 40.54 29.09
CA GLN A 6 -32.11 39.10 28.97
C GLN A 6 -30.64 38.61 28.85
N MET A 7 -30.19 37.85 29.84
CA MET A 7 -28.89 37.16 29.86
C MET A 7 -28.90 36.07 28.78
N ARG A 8 -28.27 36.36 27.63
CA ARG A 8 -28.14 35.44 26.49
C ARG A 8 -27.08 34.39 26.80
N SER A 9 -27.52 33.30 27.42
CA SER A 9 -26.75 32.07 27.59
C SER A 9 -26.34 31.55 26.20
N SER A 10 -25.05 31.69 25.90
CA SER A 10 -24.44 31.26 24.64
C SER A 10 -23.73 29.94 24.89
N LEU A 11 -24.42 28.82 24.64
CA LEU A 11 -23.85 27.47 24.73
C LEU A 11 -22.96 27.25 23.49
N PRO A 12 -21.64 27.04 23.61
CA PRO A 12 -20.82 26.75 22.45
C PRO A 12 -21.10 25.31 22.01
N LEU A 13 -21.65 25.15 20.81
CA LEU A 13 -21.81 23.86 20.13
C LEU A 13 -20.42 23.38 19.70
N LEU A 14 -19.81 22.52 20.51
CA LEU A 14 -18.53 21.87 20.23
C LEU A 14 -18.75 20.78 19.17
N LEU A 15 -18.48 21.07 17.90
CA LEU A 15 -18.39 20.05 16.84
C LEU A 15 -17.09 19.25 17.02
N LEU A 16 -17.19 18.05 17.60
CA LEU A 16 -16.15 17.02 17.50
C LEU A 16 -16.15 16.49 16.06
N ALA A 17 -15.14 16.88 15.28
CA ALA A 17 -14.87 16.26 13.99
C ALA A 17 -14.39 14.81 14.22
N LEU A 18 -15.25 13.82 13.99
CA LEU A 18 -14.81 12.44 13.80
C LEU A 18 -14.06 12.39 12.47
N ALA A 19 -12.74 12.40 12.53
CA ALA A 19 -11.92 12.04 11.38
C ALA A 19 -12.18 10.57 11.07
N ALA A 20 -12.94 10.29 10.00
CA ALA A 20 -13.00 8.96 9.44
C ALA A 20 -11.57 8.55 9.04
N PRO A 21 -11.13 7.30 9.30
CA PRO A 21 -9.87 6.84 8.76
C PRO A 21 -9.95 6.94 7.24
N ALA A 22 -9.07 7.74 6.64
CA ALA A 22 -8.89 7.73 5.19
C ALA A 22 -8.28 6.37 4.82
N SER A 23 -9.12 5.42 4.39
CA SER A 23 -8.63 4.20 3.76
C SER A 23 -7.96 4.59 2.44
N ALA A 24 -6.63 4.52 2.42
CA ALA A 24 -5.87 4.67 1.19
C ALA A 24 -6.17 3.48 0.28
N THR A 25 -6.66 3.77 -0.92
CA THR A 25 -7.22 2.86 -1.93
C THR A 25 -6.19 1.93 -2.61
N ASN A 26 -5.10 1.57 -1.95
CA ASN A 26 -4.00 0.79 -2.56
C ASN A 26 -3.47 -0.28 -1.62
N ARG A 27 -4.26 -1.35 -1.45
CA ARG A 27 -3.91 -2.47 -0.57
C ARG A 27 -3.68 -3.78 -1.32
N PHE A 28 -3.36 -3.72 -2.63
CA PHE A 28 -3.07 -4.94 -3.40
C PHE A 28 -2.10 -5.89 -2.71
N PRO A 29 -1.00 -5.44 -2.06
CA PRO A 29 -0.18 -6.35 -1.25
C PRO A 29 -0.93 -7.07 -0.12
N ASP A 30 -1.76 -6.36 0.65
CA ASP A 30 -2.56 -6.99 1.72
C ASP A 30 -3.64 -7.90 1.14
N ALA A 31 -4.28 -7.50 0.03
CA ALA A 31 -5.28 -8.33 -0.64
C ALA A 31 -4.66 -9.61 -1.20
N ILE A 32 -3.48 -9.56 -1.84
CA ILE A 32 -2.76 -10.77 -2.29
C ILE A 32 -2.45 -11.68 -1.09
N ARG A 33 -1.95 -11.11 0.02
CA ARG A 33 -1.71 -11.87 1.25
C ARG A 33 -2.99 -12.56 1.73
N ASP A 34 -4.09 -11.84 1.81
CA ASP A 34 -5.32 -12.34 2.40
C ASP A 34 -6.00 -13.37 1.47
N THR A 35 -5.98 -13.16 0.15
CA THR A 35 -6.54 -14.08 -0.84
C THR A 35 -5.75 -15.39 -0.91
N LEU A 36 -4.43 -15.33 -0.93
CA LEU A 36 -3.56 -16.52 -1.04
C LEU A 36 -3.12 -17.06 0.32
N THR A 37 -3.54 -16.44 1.43
CA THR A 37 -3.14 -16.78 2.79
C THR A 37 -1.62 -16.79 2.99
N LEU A 38 -0.93 -15.80 2.42
CA LEU A 38 0.53 -15.68 2.52
C LEU A 38 0.94 -15.27 3.94
N ALA A 39 2.18 -15.61 4.33
CA ALA A 39 2.74 -15.23 5.62
C ALA A 39 2.92 -13.71 5.78
N ALA A 40 3.15 -13.00 4.67
CA ALA A 40 3.37 -11.56 4.63
C ALA A 40 2.86 -10.97 3.31
N PRO A 41 2.52 -9.67 3.26
CA PRO A 41 2.20 -9.02 1.98
C PRO A 41 3.43 -8.96 1.07
N PRO A 42 3.29 -9.23 -0.23
CA PRO A 42 4.40 -9.12 -1.18
C PRO A 42 4.81 -7.65 -1.37
N ALA A 43 6.02 -7.45 -1.90
CA ALA A 43 6.55 -6.13 -2.16
C ALA A 43 5.83 -5.49 -3.35
N CYS A 44 5.85 -4.17 -3.46
CA CYS A 44 5.42 -3.48 -4.70
C CYS A 44 6.16 -4.02 -5.93
N LEU A 45 7.40 -4.48 -5.71
CA LEU A 45 8.25 -5.05 -6.75
C LEU A 45 7.71 -6.35 -7.34
N LEU A 46 6.73 -7.03 -6.72
CA LEU A 46 6.09 -8.18 -7.35
C LEU A 46 5.47 -7.81 -8.71
N CYS A 47 4.85 -6.64 -8.80
CA CYS A 47 4.25 -6.16 -10.05
C CYS A 47 5.07 -5.05 -10.71
N HIS A 48 5.70 -4.20 -9.90
CA HIS A 48 6.33 -2.97 -10.35
C HIS A 48 7.84 -3.08 -10.53
N THR A 49 8.40 -2.32 -11.46
CA THR A 49 9.86 -2.16 -11.64
C THR A 49 10.48 -1.17 -10.65
N SER A 50 9.69 -0.56 -9.78
CA SER A 50 10.17 0.36 -8.74
C SER A 50 9.34 0.23 -7.47
N SER A 51 9.97 0.41 -6.31
CA SER A 51 9.33 0.28 -4.99
C SER A 51 8.27 1.36 -4.74
N GLY A 52 8.39 2.52 -5.37
CA GLY A 52 7.40 3.60 -5.31
C GLY A 52 6.12 3.33 -6.12
N GLY A 53 6.10 2.28 -6.94
CA GLY A 53 4.97 1.98 -7.82
C GLY A 53 4.76 3.04 -8.89
N GLY A 54 3.49 3.31 -9.24
CA GLY A 54 3.11 4.34 -10.20
C GLY A 54 2.54 3.83 -11.53
N THR A 55 1.92 4.74 -12.27
CA THR A 55 1.35 4.43 -13.58
C THR A 55 2.46 3.98 -14.54
N GLY A 56 2.26 2.83 -15.17
CA GLY A 56 3.19 2.30 -16.17
C GLY A 56 4.43 1.60 -15.62
N THR A 57 4.60 1.50 -14.30
CA THR A 57 5.73 0.74 -13.70
C THR A 57 5.36 -0.72 -13.41
N ALA A 58 4.07 -1.07 -13.40
CA ALA A 58 3.58 -2.44 -13.24
C ALA A 58 3.84 -3.28 -14.51
N THR A 59 5.09 -3.58 -14.85
CA THR A 59 5.44 -4.19 -16.16
C THR A 59 6.18 -5.50 -16.06
N LYS A 60 6.39 -6.02 -14.85
CA LYS A 60 7.00 -7.35 -14.68
C LYS A 60 6.12 -8.47 -15.27
N PRO A 61 6.68 -9.64 -15.61
CA PRO A 61 5.93 -10.76 -16.19
C PRO A 61 4.62 -11.06 -15.46
N PHE A 62 4.66 -11.24 -14.14
CA PHE A 62 3.47 -11.49 -13.32
C PHE A 62 2.42 -10.37 -13.46
N ALA A 63 2.83 -9.10 -13.50
CA ALA A 63 1.92 -7.98 -13.71
C ALA A 63 1.27 -7.99 -15.11
N VAL A 64 1.97 -8.50 -16.13
CA VAL A 64 1.42 -8.68 -17.48
C VAL A 64 0.34 -9.74 -17.46
N SER A 65 0.61 -10.90 -16.85
CA SER A 65 -0.35 -12.00 -16.70
C SER A 65 -1.58 -11.58 -15.92
N MET A 66 -1.42 -10.88 -14.79
CA MET A 66 -2.53 -10.35 -14.02
C MET A 66 -3.44 -9.42 -14.82
N ARG A 67 -2.88 -8.56 -15.68
CA ARG A 67 -3.68 -7.72 -16.59
C ARG A 67 -4.39 -8.53 -17.66
N ALA A 68 -3.73 -9.55 -18.21
CA ALA A 68 -4.34 -10.45 -19.18
C ALA A 68 -5.52 -11.21 -18.56
N ALA A 69 -5.43 -11.55 -17.27
CA ALA A 69 -6.50 -12.13 -16.46
C ALA A 69 -7.60 -11.14 -16.02
N GLY A 70 -7.50 -9.85 -16.41
CA GLY A 70 -8.55 -8.86 -16.18
C GLY A 70 -8.36 -7.96 -14.95
N LEU A 71 -7.16 -7.92 -14.36
CA LEU A 71 -6.86 -6.99 -13.27
C LEU A 71 -7.15 -5.53 -13.67
N VAL A 72 -7.99 -4.86 -12.90
CA VAL A 72 -8.30 -3.43 -13.02
C VAL A 72 -7.54 -2.66 -11.94
N PRO A 73 -6.87 -1.54 -12.28
CA PRO A 73 -6.18 -0.72 -11.28
C PRO A 73 -7.10 -0.28 -10.14
N PHE A 74 -6.60 -0.35 -8.90
CA PHE A 74 -7.31 0.07 -7.69
C PHE A 74 -8.60 -0.70 -7.38
N ASN A 75 -8.77 -1.91 -7.93
CA ASN A 75 -9.97 -2.72 -7.76
C ASN A 75 -9.62 -4.12 -7.20
N GLU A 76 -9.80 -4.29 -5.89
CA GLU A 76 -9.52 -5.54 -5.18
C GLU A 76 -10.37 -6.73 -5.68
N PRO A 77 -11.69 -6.59 -5.96
CA PRO A 77 -12.44 -7.69 -6.56
C PRO A 77 -11.87 -8.20 -7.89
N SER A 78 -11.35 -7.29 -8.74
CA SER A 78 -10.69 -7.69 -9.99
C SER A 78 -9.33 -8.34 -9.77
N LEU A 79 -8.64 -8.00 -8.66
CA LEU A 79 -7.41 -8.65 -8.25
C LEU A 79 -7.69 -10.08 -7.79
N GLU A 80 -8.69 -10.28 -6.93
CA GLU A 80 -9.12 -11.61 -6.49
C GLU A 80 -9.53 -12.49 -7.68
N ALA A 81 -10.32 -11.94 -8.61
CA ALA A 81 -10.73 -12.65 -9.81
C ALA A 81 -9.54 -12.99 -10.73
N ALA A 82 -8.58 -12.06 -10.89
CA ALA A 82 -7.38 -12.31 -11.68
C ALA A 82 -6.48 -13.38 -11.05
N LEU A 83 -6.26 -13.36 -9.73
CA LEU A 83 -5.51 -14.41 -9.02
C LEU A 83 -6.16 -15.79 -9.18
N ALA A 84 -7.48 -15.87 -9.03
CA ALA A 84 -8.22 -17.12 -9.23
C ALA A 84 -8.15 -17.61 -10.68
N GLN A 85 -8.11 -16.70 -11.65
CA GLN A 85 -7.94 -17.05 -13.06
C GLN A 85 -6.54 -17.57 -13.35
N LEU A 86 -5.48 -16.93 -12.82
CA LEU A 86 -4.11 -17.42 -12.99
C LEU A 86 -3.92 -18.82 -12.39
N ASP A 87 -4.53 -19.06 -11.23
CA ASP A 87 -4.56 -20.39 -10.58
C ASP A 87 -5.24 -21.43 -11.47
N ALA A 88 -6.44 -21.11 -11.96
CA ALA A 88 -7.23 -22.02 -12.80
C ALA A 88 -6.56 -22.34 -14.14
N ASP A 89 -5.87 -21.36 -14.72
CA ASP A 89 -5.17 -21.51 -16.00
C ASP A 89 -3.77 -22.14 -15.84
N GLY A 90 -3.27 -22.29 -14.60
CA GLY A 90 -1.90 -22.72 -14.33
C GLY A 90 -0.89 -21.78 -14.97
N THR A 91 -1.13 -20.47 -14.88
CA THR A 91 -0.28 -19.47 -15.55
C THR A 91 1.12 -19.49 -14.94
N ASP A 92 2.12 -19.53 -15.83
CA ASP A 92 3.54 -19.54 -15.53
C ASP A 92 4.13 -18.33 -16.27
N SER A 93 4.30 -17.22 -15.55
CA SER A 93 4.61 -15.91 -16.13
C SER A 93 6.04 -15.81 -16.64
N ASP A 94 6.98 -16.52 -16.01
CA ASP A 94 8.39 -16.49 -16.37
C ASP A 94 8.84 -17.71 -17.22
N GLY A 95 7.99 -18.73 -17.32
CA GLY A 95 8.15 -19.90 -18.18
C GLY A 95 9.06 -20.97 -17.59
N ASP A 96 9.23 -21.02 -16.28
CA ASP A 96 10.14 -21.94 -15.61
C ASP A 96 9.54 -23.34 -15.34
N GLY A 97 8.23 -23.49 -15.54
CA GLY A 97 7.48 -24.72 -15.35
C GLY A 97 6.74 -24.82 -14.02
N VAL A 98 6.76 -23.80 -13.16
CA VAL A 98 5.96 -23.69 -11.93
C VAL A 98 4.91 -22.59 -12.11
N GLY A 99 3.68 -22.82 -11.64
CA GLY A 99 2.62 -21.82 -11.76
C GLY A 99 2.81 -20.64 -10.81
N ASP A 100 2.44 -19.44 -11.24
CA ASP A 100 2.61 -18.19 -10.48
C ASP A 100 2.04 -18.26 -9.05
N ILE A 101 0.88 -18.92 -8.89
CA ILE A 101 0.18 -19.03 -7.61
C ILE A 101 0.84 -20.06 -6.70
N ASP A 102 1.39 -21.15 -7.28
CA ASP A 102 2.17 -22.13 -6.55
C ASP A 102 3.46 -21.49 -6.03
N GLU A 103 4.11 -20.67 -6.85
CA GLU A 103 5.29 -19.92 -6.49
C GLU A 103 5.03 -18.91 -5.37
N LEU A 104 3.99 -18.08 -5.50
CA LEU A 104 3.61 -17.12 -4.46
C LEU A 104 3.31 -17.81 -3.13
N THR A 105 2.60 -18.93 -3.17
CA THR A 105 2.30 -19.73 -1.98
C THR A 105 3.55 -20.40 -1.39
N ALA A 106 4.49 -20.82 -2.23
CA ALA A 106 5.79 -21.35 -1.82
C ALA A 106 6.78 -20.27 -1.35
N GLY A 107 6.47 -19.00 -1.62
CA GLY A 107 7.35 -17.86 -1.35
C GLY A 107 8.49 -17.72 -2.35
N THR A 108 8.37 -18.25 -3.57
CA THR A 108 9.28 -17.95 -4.69
C THR A 108 8.74 -16.77 -5.52
N ASP A 109 9.47 -16.32 -6.54
CA ASP A 109 9.16 -15.12 -7.32
C ASP A 109 8.60 -15.48 -8.71
N PRO A 110 7.32 -15.19 -9.02
CA PRO A 110 6.67 -15.49 -10.31
C PRO A 110 7.18 -14.63 -11.49
N ASN A 111 8.31 -13.96 -11.32
CA ASN A 111 8.95 -13.16 -12.36
C ASN A 111 10.32 -13.70 -12.75
N ALA A 112 10.85 -14.71 -12.05
CA ALA A 112 12.20 -15.20 -12.27
C ALA A 112 12.40 -16.64 -11.81
N PRO A 113 13.11 -17.47 -12.62
CA PRO A 113 13.28 -18.88 -12.30
C PRO A 113 14.15 -19.04 -11.04
N PRO A 114 14.03 -20.17 -10.32
CA PRO A 114 14.79 -20.45 -9.11
C PRO A 114 16.30 -20.21 -9.29
N GLY A 115 16.85 -19.30 -8.49
CA GLY A 115 18.27 -18.96 -8.52
C GLY A 115 18.68 -17.93 -9.55
N ALA A 116 17.77 -17.44 -10.39
CA ALA A 116 17.93 -16.17 -11.10
C ALA A 116 17.66 -15.03 -10.11
N GLY A 117 18.60 -14.79 -9.18
CA GLY A 117 18.48 -13.66 -8.27
C GLY A 117 18.19 -12.38 -9.04
N GLU A 118 17.21 -11.60 -8.58
CA GLU A 118 16.87 -10.30 -9.16
C GLU A 118 18.10 -9.40 -9.11
N GLY A 119 18.77 -9.24 -10.25
CA GLY A 119 19.78 -8.22 -10.42
C GLY A 119 19.12 -6.84 -10.35
N GLU A 120 19.56 -6.04 -9.36
CA GLU A 120 19.48 -4.57 -9.25
C GLU A 120 18.11 -4.03 -8.74
N GLY A 121 17.91 -3.38 -7.59
CA GLY A 121 18.67 -2.78 -6.47
C GLY A 121 17.60 -2.04 -5.59
N GLU A 122 17.71 -1.68 -4.31
CA GLU A 122 18.79 -1.54 -3.34
C GLU A 122 18.25 -1.97 -1.96
N GLY A 123 19.00 -2.82 -1.26
CA GLY A 123 18.69 -3.27 0.10
C GLY A 123 19.66 -4.37 0.48
N GLN A 124 20.77 -4.01 1.10
CA GLN A 124 21.87 -4.93 1.44
C GLN A 124 21.37 -6.09 2.31
N GLY A 125 21.48 -7.32 1.80
CA GLY A 125 21.36 -8.55 2.55
C GLY A 125 22.14 -9.65 1.84
N GLN A 126 23.27 -10.06 2.40
CA GLN A 126 24.06 -11.20 1.92
C GLN A 126 23.37 -12.49 2.35
N GLY A 127 23.03 -13.36 1.40
CA GLY A 127 22.51 -14.69 1.64
C GLY A 127 22.98 -15.67 0.57
N GLU A 128 24.00 -16.46 0.92
CA GLU A 128 24.50 -17.61 0.18
C GLU A 128 23.38 -18.67 0.07
N GLY A 129 23.10 -19.15 -1.15
CA GLY A 129 21.84 -19.81 -1.47
C GLY A 129 21.59 -21.18 -0.83
N VAL A 130 20.33 -21.43 -0.47
CA VAL A 130 19.54 -22.66 -0.73
C VAL A 130 18.07 -22.27 -0.52
N GLY A 131 17.25 -22.19 -1.59
CA GLY A 131 15.77 -22.18 -1.52
C GLY A 131 15.13 -21.37 -0.39
N GLU A 132 15.69 -20.21 -0.02
CA GLU A 132 15.08 -19.36 1.00
C GLU A 132 13.88 -18.66 0.37
N PRO A 133 12.74 -18.58 1.08
CA PRO A 133 11.58 -17.86 0.58
C PRO A 133 12.02 -16.44 0.26
N VAL A 134 11.77 -16.00 -0.96
CA VAL A 134 12.05 -14.65 -1.44
C VAL A 134 11.38 -13.70 -0.46
N GLN A 135 12.21 -13.03 0.34
CA GLN A 135 11.70 -12.15 1.38
C GLN A 135 11.27 -10.85 0.72
N TYR A 136 9.99 -10.76 0.40
CA TYR A 136 9.37 -9.55 -0.11
C TYR A 136 9.59 -8.37 0.84
N GLY A 137 10.51 -7.48 0.48
CA GLY A 137 10.88 -6.33 1.31
C GLY A 137 9.71 -5.38 1.57
N PHE A 138 9.61 -4.86 2.80
CA PHE A 138 8.63 -3.84 3.21
C PHE A 138 8.91 -2.49 2.51
N GLY A 139 8.51 -2.37 1.24
CA GLY A 139 8.72 -1.17 0.42
C GLY A 139 7.55 -0.16 0.39
N CYS A 140 6.43 -0.45 1.05
CA CYS A 140 5.27 0.44 1.05
C CYS A 140 5.43 1.59 2.07
N THR A 141 6.27 2.60 1.78
CA THR A 141 6.20 3.86 2.54
C THR A 141 5.11 4.75 1.95
N SER A 142 3.84 4.48 2.29
CA SER A 142 2.82 5.52 2.23
C SER A 142 3.11 6.52 3.35
N ALA A 143 3.98 7.50 3.12
CA ALA A 143 4.20 8.58 4.07
C ALA A 143 2.86 9.29 4.29
N PRO A 144 2.26 9.27 5.50
CA PRO A 144 1.13 10.14 5.77
C PRO A 144 1.67 11.57 5.74
N GLY A 145 1.20 12.37 4.78
CA GLY A 145 1.48 13.79 4.74
C GLY A 145 1.09 14.43 6.07
N MET A 146 2.08 14.76 6.89
CA MET A 146 1.88 15.49 8.14
C MET A 146 1.31 16.87 7.77
N PRO A 147 0.10 17.24 8.21
CA PRO A 147 -0.38 18.60 7.99
C PRO A 147 0.46 19.55 8.86
N LEU A 148 1.25 20.42 8.22
CA LEU A 148 1.90 21.59 8.81
C LEU A 148 0.86 22.63 9.27
N VAL A 149 -0.09 22.25 10.13
CA VAL A 149 -1.17 23.15 10.62
C VAL A 149 -0.97 23.51 12.10
N VAL A 150 0.06 22.98 12.77
CA VAL A 150 0.30 23.29 14.20
C VAL A 150 1.14 24.56 14.43
N LEU A 151 1.83 25.11 13.43
CA LEU A 151 2.70 26.28 13.61
C LEU A 151 2.02 27.66 13.40
N ALA A 152 0.71 27.73 13.09
CA ALA A 152 0.02 29.00 12.94
C ALA A 152 -0.59 29.56 14.25
N LEU A 153 -0.85 28.72 15.25
CA LEU A 153 -1.54 29.14 16.49
C LEU A 153 -0.62 29.68 17.59
N LEU A 154 0.71 29.45 17.51
CA LEU A 154 1.67 29.97 18.50
C LEU A 154 2.21 31.38 18.18
N ALA A 155 1.98 31.90 16.96
CA ALA A 155 2.39 33.26 16.60
C ALA A 155 1.38 34.34 17.05
N LEU A 156 0.11 33.99 17.25
CA LEU A 156 -0.94 34.94 17.63
C LEU A 156 -1.00 35.20 19.15
N THR A 157 -0.54 34.27 20.00
CA THR A 157 -0.50 34.48 21.46
C THR A 157 0.69 35.35 21.91
N ARG A 158 1.77 35.43 21.12
CA ARG A 158 2.91 36.31 21.40
C ARG A 158 2.65 37.78 21.05
N ARG A 159 1.72 38.10 20.13
CA ARG A 159 1.41 39.49 19.77
C ARG A 159 0.51 40.17 20.82
N ALA A 160 -0.35 39.41 21.49
CA ALA A 160 -1.23 39.94 22.54
C ALA A 160 -0.48 40.27 23.86
N ARG A 161 0.61 39.55 24.16
CA ARG A 161 1.40 39.79 25.39
C ARG A 161 2.42 40.94 25.31
N ARG A 162 2.53 41.63 24.18
CA ARG A 162 3.42 42.80 24.01
C ARG A 162 2.70 44.14 24.10
N ARG A 163 1.42 44.14 24.48
CA ARG A 163 0.62 45.36 24.68
C ARG A 163 -0.14 45.25 26.01
N CYS A 164 0.61 45.41 27.10
CA CYS A 164 0.24 45.99 28.39
C CYS A 164 1.51 46.07 29.22
#